data_AF-A0A022KW19-F1
#
_entry.id   AF-A0A022KW19-F1
#
_cell.length_a   1.000
_cell.length_b   1.000
_cell.length_c   1.000
_cell.angle_alpha   90.00
_cell.angle_beta   90.00
_cell.angle_gamma   90.00
#
_symmetry.space_group_name_H-M   'P 1'
#
loop_
_entity.id
_entity.type
_entity.pdbx_description
1 polymer ?
#
loop_
_entity_poly.entity_id
_entity_poly.type
_entity_poly.pdbx_seq_one_letter_code
_entity_poly.pdbx_strand_id
1 'polypeptide(L)'
;MVERFRSVVGIPLHLALIALLVTVLLGLQLAYALDTGTSSRVRTGSTSIDGPAGPGKNQAGRPVVTESTLGPEVQRLIDSGTILQMVSFDATRCLREQGIPDSVLIMEEVAWGIEETPGWLLVHGPMDRETLRSAGGTVSATVVLPQCGASEQGEPTDNLLWTGQVMVGRV
;
A
#
# COMPACT_ATOMS: atom_id res chain seq x y z
N MET A 1 -43.91 29.91 25.98
CA MET A 1 -42.81 30.32 26.88
C MET A 1 -41.56 30.34 26.02
N VAL A 2 -41.09 31.52 25.63
CA VAL A 2 -40.02 31.69 24.63
C VAL A 2 -38.69 31.53 25.35
N GLU A 3 -37.92 30.48 25.03
CA GLU A 3 -36.58 30.28 25.58
C GLU A 3 -35.65 31.42 25.12
N ARG A 4 -35.26 32.26 26.08
CA ARG A 4 -34.18 33.23 25.90
C ARG A 4 -32.86 32.47 25.80
N PHE A 5 -32.45 32.14 24.59
CA PHE A 5 -31.09 31.66 24.33
C PHE A 5 -30.10 32.79 24.59
N ARG A 6 -29.42 32.67 25.74
CA ARG A 6 -28.45 33.61 26.26
C ARG A 6 -27.22 33.59 25.33
N SER A 7 -27.02 34.67 24.59
CA SER A 7 -25.87 34.86 23.72
C SER A 7 -24.61 34.99 24.57
N VAL A 8 -23.70 34.03 24.47
CA VAL A 8 -22.31 34.22 24.90
C VAL A 8 -21.59 34.69 23.63
N VAL A 9 -21.17 35.96 23.58
CA VAL A 9 -20.37 36.57 22.48
C VAL A 9 -21.14 37.06 21.23
N GLY A 10 -22.45 37.28 21.30
CA GLY A 10 -23.21 37.91 20.19
C GLY A 10 -23.43 37.01 18.97
N ILE A 11 -23.02 35.74 19.07
CA ILE A 11 -23.29 34.70 18.08
C ILE A 11 -24.50 33.90 18.58
N PRO A 12 -25.53 33.68 17.75
CA PRO A 12 -26.66 32.82 18.10
C PRO A 12 -26.17 31.40 18.44
N LEU A 13 -26.59 30.85 19.59
CA LEU A 13 -26.09 29.56 20.10
C LEU A 13 -26.20 28.40 19.07
N HIS A 14 -27.25 28.41 18.27
CA HIS A 14 -27.47 27.42 17.21
C HIS A 14 -26.38 27.48 16.12
N LEU A 15 -25.88 28.67 15.77
CA LEU A 15 -24.78 28.81 14.82
C LEU A 15 -23.46 28.30 15.39
N ALA A 16 -23.22 28.49 16.70
CA ALA A 16 -22.04 27.94 17.37
C ALA A 16 -22.05 26.40 17.39
N LEU A 17 -23.21 25.79 17.61
CA LEU A 17 -23.35 24.33 17.56
C LEU A 17 -23.12 23.77 16.15
N ILE A 18 -23.64 24.44 15.11
CA ILE A 18 -23.42 24.03 13.72
C ILE A 18 -21.93 24.13 13.37
N ALA A 19 -21.27 25.23 13.73
CA ALA A 19 -19.85 25.41 13.46
C ALA A 19 -18.99 24.32 14.13
N LEU A 20 -19.32 23.95 15.37
CA LEU A 20 -18.64 22.89 16.10
C LEU A 20 -18.85 21.52 15.43
N LEU A 21 -20.06 21.25 14.94
CA LEU A 21 -20.36 20.00 14.23
C LEU A 21 -19.58 19.90 12.91
N VAL A 22 -19.50 21.02 12.17
CA VAL A 22 -18.74 21.12 10.91
C VAL A 22 -17.24 20.96 11.14
N THR A 23 -16.66 21.55 12.19
CA THR A 23 -15.23 21.38 12.49
C THR A 23 -14.87 19.96 12.92
N VAL A 24 -15.75 19.28 13.68
CA VAL A 24 -15.55 17.87 14.04
C VAL A 24 -15.61 16.99 12.79
N LEU A 25 -16.59 17.20 11.91
CA LEU A 25 -16.70 16.47 10.65
C LEU A 25 -15.49 16.71 9.74
N LEU A 26 -15.03 17.95 9.60
CA LEU A 26 -13.82 18.29 8.87
C LEU A 26 -12.59 17.61 9.49
N GLY A 27 -12.44 17.65 10.81
CA GLY A 27 -11.35 16.97 11.52
C GLY A 27 -11.35 15.46 11.27
N LEU A 28 -12.52 14.83 11.27
CA LEU A 28 -12.67 13.41 10.98
C LEU A 28 -12.27 13.10 9.52
N GLN A 29 -12.73 13.91 8.57
CA GLN A 29 -12.37 13.75 7.15
C GLN A 29 -10.88 13.98 6.91
N LEU A 30 -10.26 14.95 7.60
CA LEU A 30 -8.81 15.16 7.55
C LEU A 30 -8.06 13.97 8.14
N ALA A 31 -8.52 13.39 9.25
CA ALA A 31 -7.89 12.21 9.85
C ALA A 31 -7.96 10.99 8.91
N TYR A 32 -9.11 10.75 8.27
CA TYR A 32 -9.24 9.73 7.23
C TYR A 32 -8.36 10.02 6.00
N ALA A 33 -8.25 11.30 5.60
CA ALA A 33 -7.37 11.72 4.51
C ALA A 33 -5.87 11.60 4.85
N LEU A 34 -5.51 11.73 6.14
CA LEU A 34 -4.14 11.56 6.65
C LEU A 34 -3.78 10.08 6.76
N ASP A 35 -4.72 9.24 7.14
CA ASP A 35 -4.56 7.78 7.16
C ASP A 35 -4.38 7.23 5.73
N THR A 36 -5.17 7.76 4.78
CA THR A 36 -5.01 7.46 3.34
C THR A 36 -3.85 8.21 2.66
N GLY A 37 -3.32 9.28 3.27
CA GLY A 37 -2.27 10.12 2.69
C GLY A 37 -0.86 9.79 3.19
N THR A 38 -0.75 9.27 4.42
CA THR A 38 0.51 8.76 4.99
C THR A 38 0.99 7.51 4.26
N SER A 39 0.12 6.85 3.51
CA SER A 39 0.47 5.69 2.67
C SER A 39 1.03 6.03 1.29
N SER A 40 1.01 7.27 0.76
CA SER A 40 1.55 7.53 -0.60
C SER A 40 1.75 9.02 -0.95
N ARG A 41 2.78 9.68 -0.43
CA ARG A 41 3.44 10.82 -1.13
C ARG A 41 4.93 10.92 -0.78
N VAL A 42 5.74 10.02 -1.32
CA VAL A 42 7.17 10.30 -1.53
C VAL A 42 7.30 10.86 -2.94
N ARG A 43 7.54 12.16 -3.04
CA ARG A 43 7.86 12.84 -4.31
C ARG A 43 9.25 12.37 -4.75
N THR A 44 9.30 11.52 -5.77
CA THR A 44 10.52 11.01 -6.39
C THR A 44 11.42 12.16 -6.87
N GLY A 45 12.56 12.33 -6.19
CA GLY A 45 13.74 12.94 -6.79
C GLY A 45 14.51 11.84 -7.50
N SER A 46 14.63 11.94 -8.82
CA SER A 46 15.40 11.00 -9.64
C SER A 46 16.86 10.94 -9.15
N THR A 47 17.29 9.78 -8.66
CA THR A 47 18.71 9.41 -8.66
C THR A 47 18.82 7.99 -9.19
N SER A 48 19.13 7.87 -10.49
CA SER A 48 19.67 6.64 -11.03
C SER A 48 21.08 6.47 -10.46
N ILE A 49 21.33 5.38 -9.75
CA ILE A 49 22.71 4.98 -9.42
C ILE A 49 22.85 3.53 -9.87
N ASP A 50 23.49 3.36 -11.02
CA ASP A 50 24.05 2.09 -11.49
C ASP A 50 25.19 1.67 -10.56
N GLY A 51 25.04 0.51 -9.92
CA GLY A 51 26.09 -0.15 -9.16
C GLY A 51 25.68 -1.60 -8.87
N PRO A 52 26.60 -2.58 -8.93
CA PRO A 52 26.28 -4.01 -8.77
C PRO A 52 25.77 -4.39 -7.36
N ALA A 53 25.70 -3.44 -6.42
CA ALA A 53 24.98 -3.52 -5.16
C ALA A 53 24.36 -2.15 -4.86
N GLY A 54 23.16 -1.90 -5.38
CA GLY A 54 22.42 -0.66 -5.14
C GLY A 54 21.98 -0.53 -3.66
N PRO A 55 21.85 0.70 -3.14
CA PRO A 55 21.36 0.92 -1.79
C PRO A 55 19.97 0.27 -1.62
N GLY A 56 19.80 -0.48 -0.53
CA GLY A 56 18.56 -1.20 -0.25
C GLY A 56 18.50 -2.63 -0.82
N LYS A 57 19.64 -3.27 -1.11
CA LYS A 57 19.69 -4.72 -1.34
C LYS A 57 20.47 -5.44 -0.25
N ASN A 58 20.01 -6.61 0.17
CA ASN A 58 20.70 -7.43 1.17
C ASN A 58 21.87 -8.22 0.56
N GLN A 59 22.57 -9.00 1.39
CA GLN A 59 23.71 -9.83 0.97
C GLN A 59 23.33 -10.91 -0.05
N ALA A 60 22.05 -11.28 -0.15
CA ALA A 60 21.51 -12.18 -1.16
C ALA A 60 21.09 -11.44 -2.46
N GLY A 61 21.35 -10.13 -2.57
CA GLY A 61 21.02 -9.32 -3.74
C GLY A 61 19.52 -8.97 -3.86
N ARG A 62 18.72 -9.20 -2.81
CA ARG A 62 17.27 -8.94 -2.79
C ARG A 62 16.97 -7.52 -2.34
N PRO A 63 16.00 -6.82 -2.94
CA PRO A 63 15.55 -5.53 -2.43
C PRO A 63 14.99 -5.68 -1.02
N VAL A 64 15.44 -4.83 -0.11
CA VAL A 64 14.94 -4.71 1.26
C VAL A 64 13.78 -3.74 1.25
N VAL A 65 12.58 -4.25 1.52
CA VAL A 65 11.33 -3.50 1.46
C VAL A 65 10.73 -3.41 2.85
N THR A 66 10.33 -2.21 3.22
CA THR A 66 9.62 -1.88 4.46
C THR A 66 8.30 -1.22 4.09
N GLU A 67 7.38 -1.10 5.04
CA GLU A 67 6.13 -0.38 4.83
C GLU A 67 6.34 1.04 4.27
N SER A 68 7.39 1.74 4.72
CA SER A 68 7.74 3.09 4.25
C SER A 68 8.36 3.15 2.84
N THR A 69 8.93 2.04 2.35
CA THR A 69 9.62 1.97 1.05
C THR A 69 8.85 1.20 -0.02
N LEU A 70 7.75 0.53 0.38
CA LEU A 70 6.91 -0.27 -0.50
C LEU A 70 6.24 0.54 -1.60
N GLY A 71 5.74 1.75 -1.32
CA GLY A 71 5.14 2.62 -2.33
C GLY A 71 6.08 2.94 -3.50
N PRO A 72 7.27 3.51 -3.23
CA PRO A 72 8.30 3.71 -4.24
C PRO A 72 8.72 2.43 -4.98
N GLU A 73 8.80 1.30 -4.28
CA GLU A 73 9.19 0.03 -4.89
C GLU A 73 8.14 -0.50 -5.87
N VAL A 74 6.85 -0.42 -5.50
CA VAL A 74 5.74 -0.79 -6.39
C VAL A 74 5.73 0.10 -7.64
N GLN A 75 5.96 1.41 -7.51
CA GLN A 75 6.08 2.29 -8.67
C GLN A 75 7.25 1.87 -9.57
N ARG A 76 8.43 1.60 -8.99
CA ARG A 76 9.61 1.11 -9.73
C ARG A 76 9.32 -0.20 -10.46
N LEU A 77 8.60 -1.12 -9.81
CA LEU A 77 8.20 -2.40 -10.39
C LEU A 77 7.27 -2.21 -11.60
N ILE A 78 6.28 -1.33 -11.47
CA ILE A 78 5.34 -1.02 -12.56
C ILE A 78 6.07 -0.40 -13.76
N ASP A 79 7.00 0.51 -13.49
CA ASP A 79 7.79 1.21 -14.51
C ASP A 79 8.76 0.26 -15.23
N SER A 80 9.50 -0.56 -14.47
CA SER A 80 10.51 -1.48 -15.00
C SER A 80 9.91 -2.66 -15.76
N GLY A 81 8.76 -3.18 -15.30
CA GLY A 81 8.07 -4.27 -15.96
C GLY A 81 8.68 -5.64 -15.87
N THR A 82 9.56 -5.82 -14.90
CA THR A 82 10.14 -7.12 -14.64
C THR A 82 9.11 -7.97 -13.91
N ILE A 83 8.50 -8.91 -14.62
CA ILE A 83 7.83 -10.04 -13.98
C ILE A 83 8.91 -11.10 -13.81
N LEU A 84 9.50 -11.20 -12.61
CA LEU A 84 10.35 -12.34 -12.29
C LEU A 84 9.42 -13.54 -12.06
N GLN A 85 9.08 -14.23 -13.15
CA GLN A 85 8.40 -15.52 -13.08
C GLN A 85 9.38 -16.54 -12.52
N MET A 86 9.34 -16.78 -11.21
CA MET A 86 10.02 -17.92 -10.61
C MET A 86 9.05 -19.10 -10.57
N VAL A 87 9.45 -20.19 -11.21
CA VAL A 87 8.71 -21.46 -11.31
C VAL A 87 8.42 -22.13 -9.96
N SER A 88 8.99 -21.62 -8.88
CA SER A 88 8.90 -22.20 -7.53
C SER A 88 7.78 -21.60 -6.66
N PHE A 89 7.14 -20.50 -7.07
CA PHE A 89 6.11 -19.84 -6.26
C PHE A 89 4.80 -19.64 -7.04
N ASP A 90 3.69 -20.17 -6.50
CA ASP A 90 2.35 -20.05 -7.09
C ASP A 90 1.59 -18.88 -6.47
N ALA A 91 1.82 -17.67 -7.00
CA ALA A 91 1.16 -16.45 -6.53
C ALA A 91 -0.37 -16.50 -6.69
N THR A 92 -0.88 -17.16 -7.72
CA THR A 92 -2.33 -17.26 -7.96
C THR A 92 -3.00 -18.18 -6.94
N ARG A 93 -2.34 -19.28 -6.54
CA ARG A 93 -2.81 -20.10 -5.41
C ARG A 93 -2.72 -19.32 -4.11
N CYS A 94 -1.58 -18.68 -3.83
CA CYS A 94 -1.40 -17.89 -2.62
C CYS A 94 -2.48 -16.82 -2.44
N LEU A 95 -2.76 -15.98 -3.45
CA LEU A 95 -3.81 -14.96 -3.35
C LEU A 95 -5.20 -15.57 -3.12
N ARG A 96 -5.51 -16.70 -3.75
CA ARG A 96 -6.79 -17.40 -3.52
C ARG A 96 -6.91 -17.92 -2.08
N GLU A 97 -5.82 -18.43 -1.50
CA GLU A 97 -5.78 -18.86 -0.10
C GLU A 97 -5.99 -17.67 0.85
N GLN A 98 -5.51 -16.47 0.48
CA GLN A 98 -5.79 -15.21 1.20
C GLN A 98 -7.20 -14.65 0.96
N GLY A 99 -8.03 -15.31 0.14
CA GLY A 99 -9.37 -14.82 -0.22
C GLY A 99 -9.36 -13.60 -1.15
N ILE A 100 -8.24 -13.34 -1.84
CA ILE A 100 -8.07 -12.22 -2.76
C ILE A 100 -8.40 -12.70 -4.19
N PRO A 101 -9.47 -12.16 -4.83
CA PRO A 101 -9.89 -12.58 -6.17
C PRO A 101 -9.15 -11.84 -7.29
N ASP A 102 -8.24 -10.92 -6.96
CA ASP A 102 -7.54 -10.07 -7.92
C ASP A 102 -6.51 -10.84 -8.76
N SER A 103 -6.18 -10.26 -9.92
CA SER A 103 -5.10 -10.78 -10.76
C SER A 103 -3.75 -10.25 -10.30
N VAL A 104 -2.75 -11.14 -10.27
CA VAL A 104 -1.35 -10.76 -10.01
C VAL A 104 -0.84 -9.95 -11.19
N LEU A 105 -0.44 -8.71 -10.94
CA LEU A 105 0.14 -7.81 -11.93
C LEU A 105 1.65 -7.93 -11.97
N ILE A 106 2.27 -7.96 -10.78
CA ILE A 106 3.72 -8.02 -10.61
C ILE A 106 4.05 -8.86 -9.39
N MET A 107 5.18 -9.55 -9.46
CA MET A 107 5.73 -10.34 -8.38
C MET A 107 7.25 -10.16 -8.32
N GLU A 108 7.77 -9.89 -7.13
CA GLU A 108 9.21 -9.78 -6.87
C GLU A 108 9.57 -10.42 -5.54
N GLU A 109 10.74 -11.06 -5.47
CA GLU A 109 11.27 -11.60 -4.23
C GLU A 109 12.00 -10.50 -3.45
N VAL A 110 11.57 -10.27 -2.22
CA VAL A 110 12.01 -9.15 -1.38
C VAL A 110 12.49 -9.66 -0.02
N ALA A 111 13.28 -8.84 0.67
CA ALA A 111 13.54 -9.00 2.09
C ALA A 111 12.64 -8.01 2.85
N TRP A 112 11.72 -8.50 3.67
CA TRP A 112 10.72 -7.70 4.36
C TRP A 112 11.21 -7.22 5.73
N GLY A 113 11.11 -5.92 5.95
CA GLY A 113 11.35 -5.29 7.25
C GLY A 113 12.83 -5.22 7.63
N ILE A 114 13.07 -4.78 8.87
CA ILE A 114 14.43 -4.65 9.45
C ILE A 114 15.11 -5.98 9.71
N GLU A 115 14.31 -7.05 9.88
CA GLU A 115 14.80 -8.41 10.09
C GLU A 115 15.17 -9.09 8.76
N GLU A 116 14.96 -8.40 7.62
CA GLU A 116 15.24 -8.90 6.27
C GLU A 116 14.58 -10.25 5.97
N THR A 117 13.37 -10.47 6.51
CA THR A 117 12.64 -11.73 6.36
C THR A 117 12.39 -12.01 4.88
N PRO A 118 12.84 -13.16 4.34
CA PRO A 118 12.60 -13.47 2.94
C PRO A 118 11.09 -13.56 2.67
N GLY A 119 10.63 -12.91 1.61
CA GLY A 119 9.22 -12.88 1.24
C GLY A 119 8.99 -12.55 -0.22
N TRP A 120 7.74 -12.64 -0.63
CA TRP A 120 7.26 -12.29 -1.96
C TRP A 120 6.40 -11.06 -1.88
N LEU A 121 6.75 -10.02 -2.65
CA LEU A 121 5.91 -8.87 -2.89
C LEU A 121 5.00 -9.17 -4.09
N LEU A 122 3.70 -9.22 -3.83
CA LEU A 122 2.66 -9.42 -4.81
C LEU A 122 1.90 -8.12 -5.01
N VAL A 123 1.95 -7.58 -6.23
CA VAL A 123 1.13 -6.43 -6.63
C VAL A 123 -0.06 -6.97 -7.41
N HIS A 124 -1.26 -6.68 -6.97
CA HIS A 124 -2.49 -7.17 -7.57
C HIS A 124 -3.57 -6.09 -7.65
N GLY A 125 -4.52 -6.29 -8.55
CA GLY A 125 -5.65 -5.39 -8.70
C GLY A 125 -6.62 -5.82 -9.79
N PRO A 126 -7.72 -5.06 -9.97
CA PRO A 126 -8.77 -5.37 -10.93
C PRO A 126 -8.43 -4.95 -12.37
N MET A 127 -7.40 -4.13 -12.55
CA MET A 127 -6.96 -3.61 -13.85
C MET A 127 -5.65 -4.26 -14.27
N ASP A 128 -5.45 -4.45 -15.58
CA ASP A 128 -4.18 -4.88 -16.12
C ASP A 128 -3.08 -3.80 -15.97
N ARG A 129 -1.84 -4.23 -16.12
CA ARG A 129 -0.66 -3.39 -15.88
C ARG A 129 -0.56 -2.22 -16.86
N GLU A 130 -0.87 -2.44 -18.14
CA GLU A 130 -0.81 -1.42 -19.18
C GLU A 130 -1.82 -0.29 -18.92
N THR A 131 -3.04 -0.67 -18.51
CA THR A 131 -4.07 0.27 -18.05
C THR A 131 -3.59 1.05 -16.82
N LEU A 132 -3.00 0.38 -15.83
CA LEU A 132 -2.48 1.03 -14.63
C LEU A 132 -1.35 2.02 -14.93
N ARG A 133 -0.44 1.70 -15.85
CA ARG A 133 0.64 2.62 -16.26
C ARG A 133 0.12 3.91 -16.89
N SER A 134 -0.90 3.78 -17.75
CA SER A 134 -1.42 4.91 -18.53
C SER A 134 -2.38 5.80 -17.74
N ALA A 135 -3.25 5.19 -16.91
CA ALA A 135 -4.25 5.90 -16.13
C ALA A 135 -3.76 6.31 -14.73
N GLY A 136 -2.77 5.59 -14.19
CA GLY A 136 -2.53 5.57 -12.75
C GLY A 136 -3.67 4.90 -11.99
N GLY A 137 -3.55 4.79 -10.66
CA GLY A 137 -4.62 4.23 -9.85
C GLY A 137 -4.13 3.65 -8.53
N THR A 138 -5.07 3.08 -7.77
CA THR A 138 -4.74 2.37 -6.54
C THR A 138 -4.59 0.88 -6.85
N VAL A 139 -3.48 0.29 -6.43
CA VAL A 139 -3.27 -1.16 -6.43
C VAL A 139 -3.16 -1.67 -5.01
N SER A 140 -3.42 -2.96 -4.86
CA SER A 140 -3.15 -3.68 -3.63
C SER A 140 -1.76 -4.30 -3.71
N ALA A 141 -1.05 -4.24 -2.59
CA ALA A 141 0.25 -4.87 -2.43
C ALA A 141 0.19 -5.77 -1.20
N THR A 142 0.64 -7.01 -1.37
CA THR A 142 0.67 -8.01 -0.30
C THR A 142 2.06 -8.61 -0.25
N VAL A 143 2.61 -8.69 0.95
CA VAL A 143 3.88 -9.36 1.23
C VAL A 143 3.58 -10.65 1.95
N VAL A 144 4.05 -11.76 1.39
CA VAL A 144 3.81 -13.11 1.92
C VAL A 144 5.10 -13.88 2.09
N LEU A 145 5.06 -14.88 2.95
CA LEU A 145 6.15 -15.81 3.16
C LEU A 145 6.33 -16.75 1.94
N PRO A 146 7.54 -17.28 1.70
CA PRO A 146 7.83 -18.19 0.59
C PRO A 146 7.00 -19.47 0.57
N GLN A 147 6.44 -19.86 1.71
CA GLN A 147 5.57 -21.04 1.85
C GLN A 147 4.14 -20.81 1.35
N CYS A 148 3.73 -19.57 1.06
CA CYS A 148 2.37 -19.29 0.58
C CYS A 148 2.10 -20.00 -0.75
N GLY A 149 0.93 -20.62 -0.91
CA GLY A 149 0.61 -21.41 -2.10
C GLY A 149 1.34 -22.76 -2.21
N ALA A 150 2.12 -23.15 -1.19
CA ALA A 150 2.66 -24.51 -1.09
C ALA A 150 1.54 -25.48 -0.69
N SER A 151 1.56 -26.68 -1.26
CA SER A 151 0.49 -27.68 -1.13
C SER A 151 0.32 -28.23 0.29
N GLU A 152 1.27 -27.99 1.20
CA GLU A 152 1.25 -28.52 2.55
C GLU A 152 1.79 -27.48 3.55
N GLN A 153 0.98 -27.21 4.58
CA GLN A 153 1.28 -26.58 5.88
C GLN A 153 0.91 -25.09 6.05
N GLY A 154 0.02 -24.85 7.03
CA GLY A 154 -0.28 -23.54 7.61
C GLY A 154 -1.74 -23.08 7.39
N GLU A 155 -2.29 -22.33 8.36
CA GLU A 155 -3.44 -21.48 8.06
C GLU A 155 -2.96 -20.41 7.05
N PRO A 156 -3.74 -20.05 6.02
CA PRO A 156 -3.33 -19.06 5.03
C PRO A 156 -2.83 -17.74 5.66
N THR A 157 -3.46 -17.32 6.76
CA THR A 157 -3.08 -16.11 7.50
C THR A 157 -1.68 -16.15 8.08
N ASP A 158 -1.11 -17.33 8.36
CA ASP A 158 0.24 -17.45 8.93
C ASP A 158 1.32 -17.08 7.89
N ASN A 159 0.98 -17.14 6.61
CA ASN A 159 1.87 -16.78 5.51
C ASN A 159 1.81 -15.28 5.15
N LEU A 160 0.91 -14.51 5.75
CA LEU A 160 0.75 -13.10 5.47
C LEU A 160 1.71 -12.27 6.34
N LEU A 161 2.65 -11.56 5.71
CA LEU A 161 3.54 -10.63 6.41
C LEU A 161 2.95 -9.22 6.47
N TRP A 162 2.34 -8.76 5.38
CA TRP A 162 1.75 -7.43 5.29
C TRP A 162 0.77 -7.34 4.11
N THR A 163 -0.25 -6.49 4.23
CA THR A 163 -1.14 -6.15 3.11
C THR A 163 -1.59 -4.70 3.20
N GLY A 164 -1.71 -4.02 2.06
CA GLY A 164 -2.16 -2.64 2.00
C GLY A 164 -2.38 -2.16 0.59
N GLN A 165 -2.71 -0.88 0.47
CA GLN A 165 -2.97 -0.22 -0.81
C GLN A 165 -1.90 0.82 -1.11
N VAL A 166 -1.50 0.89 -2.38
CA VAL A 166 -0.50 1.82 -2.89
C VAL A 166 -1.10 2.62 -4.03
N MET A 167 -0.91 3.94 -3.98
CA MET A 167 -1.27 4.81 -5.09
C MET A 167 -0.13 4.87 -6.10
N VAL A 168 -0.44 4.49 -7.33
CA VAL A 168 0.48 4.47 -8.46
C VAL A 168 0.21 5.69 -9.34
N GLY A 169 1.27 6.43 -9.63
CA GLY A 169 1.21 7.54 -10.57
C GLY A 169 1.22 7.04 -12.02
N ARG A 170 0.53 7.79 -12.90
CA ARG A 170 0.70 7.62 -14.34
C ARG A 170 2.15 7.96 -14.75
N VAL A 171 2.66 7.24 -15.75
CA VAL A 171 4.01 7.42 -16.31
C VAL A 171 3.95 8.01 -17.71
#